data_AF-A0AAW9IJG6-F1
#
_entry.id   AF-A0AAW9IJG6-F1
#
_cell.length_a   1.000
_cell.length_b   1.000
_cell.length_c   1.000
_cell.angle_alpha   90.00
_cell.angle_beta   90.00
_cell.angle_gamma   90.00
#
_symmetry.space_group_name_H-M   'P 1'
#
loop_
_entity.id
_entity.type
_entity.pdbx_description
1 polymer ?
#
loop_
_entity_poly.entity_id
_entity_poly.type
_entity_poly.pdbx_seq_one_letter_code
_entity_poly.pdbx_strand_id
1 'polypeptide(L)'
;ILIKSIPEALAKTSKVCSSVNVGSTRCGINMDAVREMGEIIKETAEYTKGTKGFGCAKLVVFCNAVEDNPFMAGAFHGVGEADKVISVGVSGPGVVQRALEKVKGESFDVVSETIKKTAFKITRMGQLVAQEASQRLGVPFGIVD
;
A
#
# COMPACT_ATOMS: atom_id res chain seq x y z
N ILE A 1 -14.62 -18.88 -2.29
CA ILE A 1 -14.99 -18.36 -3.64
C ILE A 1 -14.03 -17.24 -4.05
N LEU A 2 -13.94 -16.14 -3.30
CA LEU A 2 -13.12 -14.98 -3.66
C LEU A 2 -11.63 -15.31 -3.91
N ILE A 3 -10.95 -15.98 -2.97
CA ILE A 3 -9.52 -16.35 -3.10
C ILE A 3 -9.26 -17.15 -4.39
N LYS A 4 -10.09 -18.17 -4.66
CA LYS A 4 -9.97 -19.04 -5.85
C LYS A 4 -10.23 -18.32 -7.17
N SER A 5 -10.90 -17.16 -7.16
CA SER A 5 -11.15 -16.36 -8.37
C SER A 5 -9.97 -15.45 -8.75
N ILE A 6 -9.01 -15.25 -7.84
CA ILE A 6 -7.90 -14.31 -8.03
C ILE A 6 -7.07 -14.61 -9.30
N PRO A 7 -6.63 -15.85 -9.58
CA PRO A 7 -5.79 -16.12 -10.75
C PRO A 7 -6.46 -15.70 -12.07
N GLU A 8 -7.72 -16.07 -12.25
CA GLU A 8 -8.50 -15.75 -13.44
C GLU A 8 -8.81 -14.25 -13.53
N ALA A 9 -9.23 -13.64 -12.43
CA ALA A 9 -9.55 -12.20 -12.38
C ALA A 9 -8.32 -11.35 -12.73
N LEU A 10 -7.14 -11.68 -12.19
CA LEU A 10 -5.91 -10.95 -12.47
C LEU A 10 -5.37 -11.23 -13.88
N ALA A 11 -5.70 -12.36 -14.50
CA ALA A 11 -5.35 -12.65 -15.89
C ALA A 11 -6.23 -11.91 -16.91
N LYS A 12 -7.53 -11.76 -16.60
CA LYS A 12 -8.51 -11.11 -17.50
C LYS A 12 -8.55 -9.59 -17.38
N THR A 13 -7.85 -9.00 -16.41
CA THR A 13 -7.88 -7.56 -16.13
C THR A 13 -6.48 -6.97 -16.15
N SER A 14 -6.36 -5.74 -16.64
CA SER A 14 -5.07 -5.02 -16.68
C SER A 14 -4.84 -4.17 -15.44
N LYS A 15 -5.89 -3.56 -14.87
CA LYS A 15 -5.81 -2.55 -13.80
C LYS A 15 -6.27 -3.02 -12.42
N VAL A 16 -6.93 -4.17 -12.34
CA VAL A 16 -7.42 -4.69 -11.05
C VAL A 16 -6.25 -5.34 -10.30
N CYS A 17 -6.12 -4.95 -9.03
CA CYS A 17 -5.25 -5.55 -8.03
C CYS A 17 -6.07 -6.35 -7.01
N SER A 18 -5.41 -7.23 -6.26
CA SER A 18 -6.04 -8.03 -5.22
C SER A 18 -5.16 -8.10 -3.98
N SER A 19 -5.77 -8.10 -2.81
CA SER A 19 -5.08 -8.33 -1.55
C SER A 19 -5.87 -9.27 -0.64
N VAL A 20 -5.15 -10.07 0.15
CA VAL A 20 -5.74 -11.02 1.10
C VAL A 20 -5.02 -10.92 2.44
N ASN A 21 -5.75 -10.58 3.50
CA ASN A 21 -5.23 -10.61 4.86
C ASN A 21 -5.40 -12.01 5.46
N VAL A 22 -4.29 -12.67 5.81
CA VAL A 22 -4.28 -14.05 6.32
C VAL A 22 -4.02 -14.14 7.83
N GLY A 23 -3.78 -13.02 8.50
CA GLY A 23 -3.50 -13.02 9.93
C GLY A 23 -3.67 -11.65 10.58
N SER A 24 -3.76 -11.66 11.91
CA SER A 24 -3.65 -10.46 12.74
C SER A 24 -3.09 -10.79 14.11
N THR A 25 -2.54 -9.80 14.81
CA THR A 25 -2.08 -9.94 16.19
C THR A 25 -3.21 -10.41 17.11
N ARG A 26 -4.46 -10.00 16.83
CA ARG A 26 -5.64 -10.36 17.63
C ARG A 26 -6.07 -11.81 17.42
N CYS A 27 -6.04 -12.32 16.19
CA CYS A 27 -6.60 -13.62 15.82
C CYS A 27 -5.54 -14.68 15.49
N GLY A 28 -4.25 -14.33 15.55
CA GLY A 28 -3.16 -15.17 15.08
C GLY A 28 -3.11 -15.25 13.55
N ILE A 29 -2.44 -16.29 13.04
CA ILE A 29 -2.25 -16.53 11.61
C ILE A 29 -3.10 -17.71 11.18
N ASN A 30 -3.92 -17.52 10.15
CA ASN A 30 -4.65 -18.61 9.52
C ASN A 30 -3.72 -19.37 8.57
N MET A 31 -3.11 -20.44 9.05
CA MET A 31 -2.13 -21.22 8.28
C MET A 31 -2.75 -21.98 7.09
N ASP A 32 -4.05 -22.30 7.15
CA ASP A 32 -4.75 -22.87 5.99
C ASP A 32 -4.85 -21.85 4.86
N ALA A 33 -5.19 -20.60 5.19
CA ALA A 33 -5.21 -19.50 4.22
C ALA A 33 -3.81 -19.17 3.68
N VAL A 34 -2.76 -19.25 4.52
CA VAL A 34 -1.36 -19.09 4.07
C VAL A 34 -1.01 -20.16 3.04
N ARG A 35 -1.35 -21.44 3.30
CA ARG A 35 -1.11 -22.52 2.35
C ARG A 35 -1.87 -22.30 1.04
N GLU A 36 -3.18 -21.99 1.12
CA GLU A 36 -4.01 -21.71 -0.06
C GLU A 36 -3.43 -20.55 -0.88
N MET A 37 -3.01 -19.45 -0.24
CA MET A 37 -2.39 -18.33 -0.95
C MET A 37 -1.09 -18.71 -1.65
N GLY A 38 -0.30 -19.66 -1.12
CA GLY A 38 0.88 -20.19 -1.80
C GLY A 38 0.55 -20.93 -3.10
N GLU A 39 -0.57 -21.63 -3.16
CA GLU A 39 -1.09 -22.26 -4.38
C GLU A 39 -1.60 -21.21 -5.35
N ILE A 40 -2.40 -20.25 -4.87
CA ILE A 40 -2.98 -19.15 -5.66
C ILE A 40 -1.90 -18.29 -6.31
N ILE A 41 -0.78 -18.02 -5.64
CA ILE A 41 0.34 -17.28 -6.25
C ILE A 41 0.91 -18.04 -7.45
N LYS A 42 1.12 -19.36 -7.32
CA LYS A 42 1.63 -20.20 -8.41
C LYS A 42 0.62 -20.28 -9.57
N GLU A 43 -0.65 -20.47 -9.27
CA GLU A 43 -1.72 -20.47 -10.27
C GLU A 43 -1.82 -19.12 -11.00
N THR A 44 -1.74 -18.01 -10.28
CA THR A 44 -1.76 -16.65 -10.85
C THR A 44 -0.60 -16.45 -11.82
N ALA A 45 0.60 -16.93 -11.48
CA ALA A 45 1.77 -16.87 -12.35
C ALA A 45 1.55 -17.67 -13.64
N GLU A 46 1.01 -18.88 -13.54
CA GLU A 46 0.74 -19.76 -14.70
C GLU A 46 -0.35 -19.17 -15.61
N TYR A 47 -1.45 -18.66 -15.03
CA TYR A 47 -2.52 -18.01 -15.78
C TYR A 47 -2.05 -16.76 -16.53
N THR A 48 -1.00 -16.09 -16.01
CA THR A 48 -0.40 -14.90 -16.62
C THR A 48 0.97 -15.16 -17.24
N LYS A 49 1.30 -16.42 -17.58
CA LYS A 49 2.60 -16.80 -18.17
C LYS A 49 2.92 -16.06 -19.47
N GLY A 50 1.91 -15.76 -20.28
CA GLY A 50 2.07 -14.96 -21.51
C GLY A 50 2.58 -13.55 -21.26
N THR A 51 2.40 -13.05 -20.03
CA THR A 51 2.93 -11.77 -19.53
C THR A 51 4.02 -11.96 -18.48
N LYS A 52 4.73 -13.10 -18.50
CA LYS A 52 5.79 -13.44 -17.55
C LYS A 52 5.32 -13.45 -16.08
N GLY A 53 4.09 -13.90 -15.82
CA GLY A 53 3.53 -13.99 -14.48
C GLY A 53 3.09 -12.64 -13.89
N PHE A 54 2.84 -11.62 -14.72
CA PHE A 54 2.53 -10.26 -14.27
C PHE A 54 1.31 -10.17 -13.33
N GLY A 55 0.41 -11.16 -13.32
CA GLY A 55 -0.67 -11.22 -12.33
C GLY A 55 -0.16 -11.16 -10.90
N CYS A 56 0.99 -11.78 -10.60
CA CYS A 56 1.61 -11.75 -9.28
C CYS A 56 2.09 -10.36 -8.87
N ALA A 57 2.38 -9.46 -9.82
CA ALA A 57 2.72 -8.07 -9.52
C ALA A 57 1.52 -7.24 -9.01
N LYS A 58 0.30 -7.79 -9.14
CA LYS A 58 -0.96 -7.17 -8.73
C LYS A 58 -1.62 -7.87 -7.54
N LEU A 59 -0.91 -8.81 -6.89
CA LEU A 59 -1.41 -9.61 -5.77
C LEU A 59 -0.54 -9.40 -4.53
N VAL A 60 -1.17 -9.06 -3.40
CA VAL A 60 -0.49 -8.89 -2.11
C VAL A 60 -1.13 -9.76 -1.04
N VAL A 61 -0.31 -10.40 -0.21
CA VAL A 61 -0.76 -11.15 0.97
C VAL A 61 -0.35 -10.39 2.22
N PHE A 62 -1.30 -10.04 3.06
CA PHE A 62 -1.08 -9.25 4.27
C PHE A 62 -1.15 -10.10 5.54
N CYS A 63 -0.42 -9.64 6.54
CA CYS A 63 -0.69 -9.91 7.95
C CYS A 63 -0.83 -8.55 8.63
N ASN A 64 -1.82 -8.40 9.52
CA ASN A 64 -2.18 -7.12 10.13
C ASN A 64 -2.54 -6.05 9.09
N ALA A 65 -3.33 -6.39 8.08
CA ALA A 65 -3.92 -5.37 7.23
C ALA A 65 -4.72 -4.37 8.10
N VAL A 66 -4.47 -3.09 7.86
CA VAL A 66 -5.21 -1.96 8.46
C VAL A 66 -6.65 -1.96 7.94
N GLU A 67 -7.56 -1.26 8.62
CA GLU A 67 -8.99 -1.25 8.25
C GLU A 67 -9.26 -0.58 6.88
N ASP A 68 -8.43 0.40 6.51
CA ASP A 68 -8.38 1.03 5.19
C ASP A 68 -6.92 1.06 4.71
N ASN A 69 -6.68 0.76 3.43
CA ASN A 69 -5.35 0.79 2.86
C ASN A 69 -5.38 1.50 1.50
N PRO A 70 -4.81 2.72 1.37
CA PRO A 70 -4.74 3.41 0.09
C PRO A 70 -3.54 2.99 -0.79
N PHE A 71 -2.64 2.11 -0.30
CA PHE A 71 -1.46 1.71 -1.08
C PHE A 71 -1.81 0.81 -2.26
N MET A 72 -1.64 1.36 -3.46
CA MET A 72 -2.01 0.79 -4.76
C MET A 72 -1.82 -0.72 -4.96
N ALA A 73 -0.74 -1.32 -4.44
CA ALA A 73 -0.48 -2.75 -4.64
C ALA A 73 -1.45 -3.67 -3.88
N GLY A 74 -2.01 -3.20 -2.76
CA GLY A 74 -2.93 -3.97 -1.93
C GLY A 74 -4.13 -3.17 -1.43
N ALA A 75 -4.46 -2.09 -2.11
CA ALA A 75 -5.45 -1.13 -1.64
C ALA A 75 -6.85 -1.71 -1.54
N PHE A 76 -7.58 -1.31 -0.50
CA PHE A 76 -9.01 -1.55 -0.35
C PHE A 76 -9.61 -0.46 0.53
N HIS A 77 -10.86 -0.10 0.23
CA HIS A 77 -11.62 0.89 0.98
C HIS A 77 -12.29 0.22 2.18
N GLY A 78 -11.98 0.71 3.38
CA GLY A 78 -12.51 0.15 4.63
C GLY A 78 -14.03 0.27 4.77
N VAL A 79 -14.67 -0.71 5.40
CA VAL A 79 -16.14 -0.70 5.63
C VAL A 79 -16.59 0.41 6.59
N GLY A 80 -15.69 0.90 7.44
CA GLY A 80 -15.95 2.02 8.37
C GLY A 80 -15.68 3.40 7.77
N GLU A 81 -15.14 3.46 6.55
CA GLU A 81 -14.78 4.72 5.89
C GLU A 81 -16.01 5.43 5.32
N ALA A 82 -15.85 6.73 5.01
CA ALA A 82 -16.89 7.47 4.31
C ALA A 82 -17.18 6.87 2.93
N ASP A 83 -18.36 7.15 2.36
CA ASP A 83 -18.78 6.64 1.04
C ASP A 83 -17.76 6.91 -0.08
N LYS A 84 -17.01 8.01 0.04
CA LYS A 84 -15.91 8.37 -0.84
C LYS A 84 -14.87 9.19 -0.06
N VAL A 85 -13.58 8.92 -0.29
CA VAL A 85 -12.46 9.66 0.32
C VAL A 85 -11.33 9.85 -0.69
N ILE A 86 -10.53 10.89 -0.48
CA ILE A 86 -9.25 11.09 -1.19
C ILE A 86 -8.11 10.91 -0.20
N SER A 87 -7.30 9.87 -0.41
CA SER A 87 -6.05 9.64 0.30
C SER A 87 -4.87 9.89 -0.63
N VAL A 88 -3.75 10.37 -0.09
CA VAL A 88 -2.57 10.74 -0.88
C VAL A 88 -1.33 10.08 -0.31
N GLY A 89 -0.62 9.34 -1.17
CA GLY A 89 0.70 8.80 -0.88
C GLY A 89 1.81 9.78 -1.25
N VAL A 90 2.82 9.99 -0.40
CA VAL A 90 3.95 10.88 -0.69
C VAL A 90 5.28 10.11 -0.71
N SER A 91 6.07 10.32 -1.77
CA SER A 91 7.39 9.71 -1.87
C SER A 91 8.43 10.47 -1.06
N GLY A 92 9.02 9.80 -0.06
CA GLY A 92 10.06 10.35 0.82
C GLY A 92 11.53 10.00 0.54
N PRO A 93 11.91 8.84 -0.05
CA PRO A 93 13.31 8.38 -0.04
C PRO A 93 14.33 9.37 -0.61
N GLY A 94 14.08 9.94 -1.79
CA GLY A 94 15.01 10.86 -2.43
C GLY A 94 15.14 12.23 -1.73
N VAL A 95 14.17 12.61 -0.90
CA VAL A 95 14.21 13.83 -0.09
C VAL A 95 15.00 13.57 1.19
N VAL A 96 14.74 12.43 1.84
CA VAL A 96 15.47 12.00 3.04
C VAL A 96 16.94 11.77 2.73
N GLN A 97 17.27 11.09 1.63
CA GLN A 97 18.65 10.88 1.19
C GLN A 97 19.40 12.21 1.05
N ARG A 98 18.83 13.17 0.32
CA ARG A 98 19.43 14.50 0.14
C ARG A 98 19.57 15.29 1.44
N ALA A 99 18.69 15.07 2.42
CA ALA A 99 18.82 15.68 3.73
C ALA A 99 19.97 15.05 4.54
N LEU A 100 20.11 13.72 4.48
CA LEU A 100 21.17 12.97 5.16
C LEU A 100 22.56 13.24 4.59
N GLU A 101 22.67 13.47 3.28
CA GLU A 101 23.93 13.85 2.64
C GLU A 101 24.55 15.13 3.21
N LYS A 102 23.73 16.03 3.77
CA LYS A 102 24.17 17.30 4.39
C LYS A 102 24.66 17.16 5.83
N VAL A 103 24.43 16.01 6.46
CA VAL A 103 24.79 15.75 7.87
C VAL A 103 25.68 14.51 7.99
N LYS A 104 26.46 14.19 6.94
CA LYS A 104 27.43 13.10 6.97
C LYS A 104 28.52 13.40 8.01
N GLY A 105 28.75 12.44 8.90
CA GLY A 105 29.74 12.55 9.98
C GLY A 105 29.20 13.14 11.29
N GLU A 106 27.94 13.59 11.31
CA GLU A 106 27.27 14.10 12.51
C GLU A 106 26.82 12.96 13.45
N SER A 107 26.41 13.33 14.68
CA SER A 107 25.87 12.38 15.65
C SER A 107 24.50 11.82 15.25
N PHE A 108 24.12 10.69 15.84
CA PHE A 108 22.80 10.08 15.61
C PHE A 108 21.63 10.99 16.03
N ASP A 109 21.83 11.84 17.04
CA ASP A 109 20.82 12.85 17.43
C ASP A 109 20.52 13.80 16.27
N VAL A 110 21.55 14.31 15.59
CA VAL A 110 21.41 15.19 14.43
C VAL A 110 20.76 14.45 13.24
N VAL A 111 21.15 13.20 13.00
CA VAL A 111 20.57 12.36 11.95
C VAL A 111 19.07 12.13 12.18
N SER A 112 18.69 11.74 13.40
CA SER A 112 17.28 11.47 13.75
C SER A 112 16.41 12.72 13.64
N GLU A 113 16.89 13.86 14.14
CA GLU A 113 16.20 15.14 13.99
C GLU A 113 16.06 15.58 12.53
N THR A 114 17.08 15.30 11.70
CA THR A 114 17.05 15.59 10.27
C THR A 114 15.97 14.76 9.57
N ILE A 115 15.90 13.46 9.85
CA ILE A 115 14.85 12.57 9.31
C ILE A 115 13.47 13.05 9.78
N LYS A 116 13.28 13.29 11.08
CA LYS A 116 12.00 13.74 11.66
C LYS A 116 11.50 15.02 11.00
N LYS A 117 12.35 16.05 10.91
CA LYS A 117 11.98 17.34 10.28
C LYS A 117 11.70 17.19 8.78
N THR A 118 12.39 16.28 8.12
CA THR A 118 12.20 16.01 6.68
C THR A 118 10.88 15.29 6.44
N ALA A 119 10.59 14.23 7.20
CA ALA A 119 9.31 13.52 7.17
C ALA A 119 8.13 14.47 7.43
N PHE A 120 8.22 15.34 8.44
CA PHE A 120 7.18 16.34 8.72
C PHE A 120 6.88 17.22 7.50
N LYS A 121 7.91 17.72 6.80
CA LYS A 121 7.73 18.56 5.60
C LYS A 121 7.10 17.77 4.45
N ILE A 122 7.50 16.51 4.27
CA ILE A 122 6.93 15.60 3.25
C ILE A 122 5.43 15.41 3.52
N THR A 123 5.05 15.09 4.75
CA THR A 123 3.64 14.92 5.14
C THR A 123 2.83 16.19 4.93
N ARG A 124 3.37 17.37 5.30
CA ARG A 124 2.68 18.66 5.09
C ARG A 124 2.44 18.97 3.61
N MET A 125 3.39 18.62 2.74
CA MET A 125 3.20 18.74 1.30
C MET A 125 2.05 17.84 0.84
N GLY A 126 2.03 16.57 1.26
CA GLY A 126 0.95 15.64 0.95
C GLY A 126 -0.43 16.16 1.35
N GLN A 127 -0.53 16.71 2.57
CA GLN A 127 -1.77 17.30 3.08
C GLN A 127 -2.25 18.48 2.22
N LEU A 128 -1.34 19.35 1.79
CA LEU A 128 -1.67 20.47 0.91
C LEU A 128 -2.28 19.99 -0.42
N VAL A 129 -1.65 18.98 -1.05
CA VAL A 129 -2.15 18.39 -2.29
C VAL A 129 -3.50 17.72 -2.08
N ALA A 130 -3.66 16.99 -0.97
CA ALA A 130 -4.90 16.28 -0.67
C ALA A 130 -6.06 17.25 -0.41
N GLN A 131 -5.81 18.36 0.29
CA GLN A 131 -6.82 19.41 0.51
C GLN A 131 -7.29 20.03 -0.80
N GLU A 132 -6.36 20.38 -1.69
CA GLU A 132 -6.68 20.95 -3.01
C GLU A 132 -7.50 19.96 -3.86
N ALA A 133 -7.08 18.69 -3.91
CA ALA A 133 -7.79 17.64 -4.65
C ALA A 133 -9.21 17.41 -4.08
N SER A 134 -9.32 17.36 -2.76
CA SER A 134 -10.60 17.18 -2.04
C SER A 134 -11.56 18.33 -2.32
N GLN A 135 -11.08 19.57 -2.28
CA GLN A 135 -11.88 20.76 -2.58
C GLN A 135 -12.38 20.77 -4.03
N ARG A 136 -11.51 20.47 -4.99
CA ARG A 136 -11.88 20.45 -6.42
C ARG A 136 -12.89 19.36 -6.77
N LEU A 137 -12.81 18.21 -6.10
CA LEU A 137 -13.67 17.06 -6.37
C LEU A 137 -14.95 17.03 -5.51
N GLY A 138 -15.04 17.86 -4.47
CA GLY A 138 -16.14 17.80 -3.50
C GLY A 138 -16.19 16.45 -2.78
N VAL A 139 -15.02 15.91 -2.43
CA VAL A 139 -14.84 14.63 -1.75
C VAL A 139 -14.06 14.87 -0.45
N PRO A 140 -14.43 14.24 0.67
CA PRO A 140 -13.66 14.33 1.91
C PRO A 140 -12.20 13.90 1.75
N PHE A 141 -11.31 14.62 2.41
CA PHE A 141 -9.92 14.21 2.58
C PHE A 141 -9.84 13.07 3.61
N GLY A 142 -9.16 11.98 3.25
CA GLY A 142 -8.84 10.85 4.12
C GLY A 142 -7.47 11.02 4.78
N ILE A 143 -6.53 10.12 4.48
CA ILE A 143 -5.20 10.09 5.09
C ILE A 143 -4.09 10.53 4.13
N VAL A 144 -2.95 10.89 4.71
CA VAL A 144 -1.67 11.03 4.01
C VAL A 144 -0.72 9.99 4.58
N ASP A 145 -0.10 9.22 3.69
CA ASP A 145 0.90 8.22 4.02
C ASP A 145 2.20 8.46 3.23
#